data_AF-A0A918E4Z5-F1
#
_entry.id   AF-A0A918E4Z5-F1
#
_cell.length_a   1.000
_cell.length_b   1.000
_cell.length_c   1.000
_cell.angle_alpha   90.00
_cell.angle_beta   90.00
_cell.angle_gamma   90.00
#
_symmetry.space_group_name_H-M   'P 1'
#
loop_
_entity.id
_entity.type
_entity.pdbx_description
1 polymer ?
#
loop_
_entity_poly.entity_id
_entity_poly.type
_entity_poly.pdbx_seq_one_letter_code
_entity_poly.pdbx_strand_id
1 'polypeptide(L)'
;MPFLLCLVLLGVVCAVVLLFKVPEWRNDAALAGLEERVSAHPLPPDTERGDHGVQGTVGLQSGNSNHCDYLVRMSLRTKLSGPEITRYYESAAIEGVAGRALAGTVHVGVSGSGQDGYTAVIVEFFDGFHEPGMDLRCY
;
A
#
# COMPACT_ATOMS: atom_id res chain seq x y z
N MET A 1 37.59 4.26 -31.98
CA MET A 1 38.09 3.78 -30.68
C MET A 1 37.37 4.43 -29.49
N PRO A 2 37.33 5.76 -29.29
CA PRO A 2 36.69 6.37 -28.11
C PRO A 2 35.16 6.21 -28.09
N PHE A 3 34.50 6.26 -29.26
CA PHE A 3 33.05 6.10 -29.36
C PHE A 3 32.56 4.71 -28.92
N LEU A 4 33.31 3.65 -29.27
CA LEU A 4 32.97 2.28 -28.88
C LEU A 4 33.12 2.10 -27.35
N LEU A 5 34.16 2.68 -26.76
CA LEU A 5 34.37 2.66 -25.31
C LEU A 5 33.25 3.40 -24.57
N CYS A 6 32.83 4.57 -25.07
CA CYS A 6 31.70 5.31 -24.50
C CYS A 6 30.38 4.51 -24.56
N LEU A 7 30.11 3.83 -25.67
CA LEU A 7 28.91 2.99 -25.80
C LEU A 7 28.94 1.80 -24.84
N VAL A 8 30.10 1.16 -24.68
CA VAL A 8 30.26 0.06 -23.71
C VAL A 8 30.04 0.55 -22.29
N LEU A 9 30.65 1.67 -21.91
CA LEU A 9 30.48 2.26 -20.58
C LEU A 9 29.01 2.65 -20.31
N LEU A 10 28.35 3.26 -21.29
CA LEU A 10 26.92 3.58 -21.18
C LEU A 10 26.07 2.32 -21.01
N GLY A 11 26.35 1.27 -21.79
CA GLY A 11 25.66 -0.01 -21.69
C GLY A 11 25.79 -0.63 -20.30
N VAL A 12 27.00 -0.62 -19.72
CA VAL A 12 27.23 -1.11 -18.35
C VAL A 12 26.46 -0.28 -17.32
N VAL A 13 26.48 1.05 -17.43
CA VAL A 13 25.73 1.91 -16.51
C VAL A 13 24.23 1.65 -16.61
N CYS A 14 23.67 1.57 -17.82
CA CYS A 14 22.26 1.23 -18.01
C CYS A 14 21.91 -0.15 -17.43
N ALA A 15 22.75 -1.16 -17.64
CA ALA A 15 22.54 -2.49 -17.08
C ALA A 15 22.51 -2.47 -15.54
N VAL A 16 23.44 -1.75 -14.91
CA VAL A 16 23.47 -1.59 -13.45
C VAL A 16 22.24 -0.84 -12.94
N VAL A 17 21.80 0.22 -13.62
CA VAL A 17 20.58 0.96 -13.23
C VAL A 17 19.35 0.06 -13.32
N LEU A 18 19.21 -0.70 -14.40
CA LEU A 18 18.08 -1.61 -14.60
C LEU A 18 18.05 -2.73 -13.55
N LEU A 19 19.22 -3.18 -13.07
CA LEU A 19 19.32 -4.20 -12.02
C LEU A 19 18.59 -3.79 -10.74
N PHE A 20 18.59 -2.49 -10.39
CA PHE A 20 17.89 -1.97 -9.22
C PHE A 20 16.48 -1.44 -9.53
N LYS A 21 16.27 -0.84 -10.70
CA LYS A 21 14.98 -0.24 -11.06
C LYS A 21 13.91 -1.25 -11.46
N VAL A 22 14.27 -2.36 -12.08
CA VAL A 22 13.30 -3.39 -12.46
C VAL A 22 12.61 -4.02 -11.23
N PRO A 23 13.32 -4.41 -10.15
CA PRO A 23 12.70 -4.82 -8.90
C PRO A 23 11.74 -3.78 -8.31
N GLU A 24 12.18 -2.51 -8.24
CA GLU A 24 11.38 -1.39 -7.75
C GLU A 24 10.05 -1.27 -8.52
N TRP A 25 10.10 -1.27 -9.85
CA TRP A 25 8.90 -1.18 -10.69
C TRP A 25 7.94 -2.37 -10.55
N ARG A 26 8.47 -3.57 -10.32
CA ARG A 26 7.63 -4.75 -10.07
C ARG A 26 6.85 -4.61 -8.77
N ASN A 27 7.51 -4.12 -7.73
CA ASN A 27 6.89 -3.85 -6.44
C ASN A 27 5.91 -2.67 -6.53
N ASP A 28 6.23 -1.62 -7.27
CA ASP A 28 5.31 -0.49 -7.49
C ASP A 28 4.05 -0.95 -8.26
N ALA A 29 4.19 -1.82 -9.26
CA ALA A 29 3.06 -2.38 -9.98
C ALA A 29 2.19 -3.28 -9.08
N ALA A 30 2.82 -4.08 -8.20
CA ALA A 30 2.11 -4.89 -7.22
C ALA A 30 1.35 -4.02 -6.21
N LEU A 31 1.98 -2.95 -5.72
CA LEU A 31 1.36 -1.97 -4.84
C LEU A 31 0.16 -1.29 -5.51
N ALA A 32 0.32 -0.82 -6.74
CA ALA A 32 -0.76 -0.19 -7.50
C ALA A 32 -1.96 -1.13 -7.70
N GLY A 33 -1.71 -2.42 -7.95
CA GLY A 33 -2.77 -3.41 -8.01
C GLY A 33 -3.51 -3.60 -6.67
N LEU A 34 -2.79 -3.55 -5.55
CA LEU A 34 -3.41 -3.59 -4.22
C LEU A 34 -4.22 -2.31 -3.93
N GLU A 35 -3.68 -1.13 -4.26
CA GLU A 35 -4.40 0.15 -4.15
C GLU A 35 -5.70 0.13 -4.96
N GLU A 36 -5.66 -0.40 -6.19
CA GLU A 36 -6.83 -0.53 -7.04
C GLU A 36 -7.91 -1.39 -6.37
N ARG A 37 -7.55 -2.58 -5.88
CA ARG A 37 -8.49 -3.48 -5.18
C ARG A 37 -9.06 -2.87 -3.90
N VAL A 38 -8.22 -2.19 -3.12
CA VAL A 38 -8.65 -1.46 -1.92
C VAL A 38 -9.61 -0.33 -2.29
N SER A 39 -9.34 0.41 -3.36
CA SER A 39 -10.20 1.49 -3.83
C SER A 39 -11.54 0.97 -4.39
N ALA A 40 -11.53 -0.19 -5.04
CA ALA A 40 -12.71 -0.80 -5.65
C ALA A 40 -13.61 -1.50 -4.62
N HIS A 41 -13.10 -1.79 -3.43
CA HIS A 41 -13.90 -2.40 -2.37
C HIS A 41 -15.10 -1.50 -2.00
N PRO A 42 -16.32 -2.04 -1.89
CA PRO A 42 -17.50 -1.25 -1.58
C PRO A 42 -17.34 -0.55 -0.23
N LEU A 43 -17.84 0.69 -0.16
CA LEU A 43 -17.90 1.42 1.10
C LEU A 43 -19.09 0.89 1.92
N PRO A 44 -18.95 0.86 3.26
CA PRO A 44 -20.09 0.62 4.12
C PRO A 44 -21.14 1.73 3.97
N PRO A 45 -22.40 1.49 4.38
CA PRO A 45 -23.41 2.55 4.38
C PRO A 45 -22.97 3.76 5.22
N ASP A 46 -23.53 4.92 4.89
CA ASP A 46 -23.24 6.20 5.56
C ASP A 46 -21.74 6.50 5.71
N THR A 47 -20.96 6.08 4.71
CA THR A 47 -19.50 6.23 4.68
C THR A 47 -19.07 6.83 3.35
N GLU A 48 -18.20 7.83 3.45
CA GLU A 48 -17.65 8.58 2.33
C GLU A 48 -16.12 8.52 2.39
N ARG A 49 -15.46 8.67 1.25
CA ARG A 49 -14.01 8.84 1.24
C ARG A 49 -13.64 10.17 1.88
N GLY A 50 -12.56 10.18 2.65
CA GLY A 50 -11.96 11.41 3.16
C GLY A 50 -11.23 12.17 2.06
N ASP A 51 -10.69 13.33 2.43
CA ASP A 51 -10.03 14.25 1.50
C ASP A 51 -8.73 13.69 0.92
N HIS A 52 -8.15 12.69 1.58
CA HIS A 52 -7.00 11.96 1.10
C HIS A 52 -7.46 10.67 0.41
N GLY A 53 -7.02 10.49 -0.85
CA GLY A 53 -7.23 9.26 -1.60
C GLY A 53 -6.56 8.04 -0.95
N VAL A 54 -6.67 6.89 -1.62
CA VAL A 54 -5.95 5.68 -1.24
C VAL A 54 -4.45 5.95 -1.39
N GLN A 55 -3.67 5.60 -0.36
CA GLN A 55 -2.24 5.81 -0.30
C GLN A 55 -1.54 4.49 0.00
N GLY A 56 -0.69 4.05 -0.92
CA GLY A 56 0.15 2.89 -0.80
C GLY A 56 1.59 3.25 -0.46
N THR A 57 2.25 2.32 0.23
CA THR A 57 3.70 2.34 0.41
C THR A 57 4.23 0.91 0.37
N VAL A 58 5.47 0.77 -0.10
CA VAL A 58 6.17 -0.51 -0.18
C VAL A 58 7.58 -0.36 0.39
N GLY A 59 8.00 -1.35 1.16
CA GLY A 59 9.31 -1.39 1.83
C GLY A 59 9.23 -2.05 3.20
N LEU A 60 10.20 -1.81 4.06
CA LEU A 60 10.17 -2.28 5.45
C LEU A 60 9.22 -1.43 6.29
N GLN A 61 8.04 -1.97 6.61
CA GLN A 61 7.03 -1.30 7.43
C GLN A 61 6.93 -1.91 8.82
N SER A 62 7.34 -3.17 8.97
CA SER A 62 7.31 -3.89 10.24
C SER A 62 8.62 -4.64 10.50
N GLY A 63 8.98 -4.82 11.76
CA GLY A 63 10.16 -5.61 12.15
C GLY A 63 11.50 -5.03 11.69
N ASN A 64 12.53 -5.88 11.70
CA ASN A 64 13.91 -5.51 11.33
C ASN A 64 14.60 -6.67 10.58
N SER A 65 13.89 -7.22 9.58
CA SER A 65 14.31 -8.39 8.80
C SER A 65 14.31 -8.05 7.31
N ASN A 66 14.95 -8.87 6.46
CA ASN A 66 14.90 -8.70 5.00
C ASN A 66 13.57 -9.22 4.47
N HIS A 67 12.63 -8.32 4.21
CA HIS A 67 11.33 -8.63 3.63
C HIS A 67 10.72 -7.37 3.01
N CYS A 68 9.76 -7.55 2.13
CA CYS A 68 8.98 -6.43 1.63
C CYS A 68 7.56 -6.45 2.17
N ASP A 69 7.12 -5.31 2.68
CA ASP A 69 5.76 -5.08 3.10
C ASP A 69 5.06 -4.11 2.17
N TYR A 70 3.78 -4.38 1.91
CA TYR A 70 2.88 -3.45 1.24
C TYR A 70 1.86 -2.96 2.25
N LEU A 71 1.74 -1.65 2.38
CA LEU A 71 0.76 -1.02 3.26
C LEU A 71 -0.08 -0.06 2.44
N VAL A 72 -1.38 -0.29 2.41
CA VAL A 72 -2.35 0.61 1.77
C VAL A 72 -3.27 1.19 2.82
N ARG A 73 -3.41 2.51 2.81
CA ARG A 73 -4.24 3.27 3.74
C ARG A 73 -5.33 4.01 2.98
N MET A 74 -6.53 4.07 3.53
CA MET A 74 -7.57 4.97 3.05
C MET A 74 -8.13 5.80 4.21
N SER A 75 -8.41 7.07 3.94
CA SER A 75 -9.16 7.93 4.86
C SER A 75 -10.64 7.84 4.52
N LEU A 76 -11.48 7.67 5.54
CA LEU A 76 -12.93 7.64 5.42
C LEU A 76 -13.58 8.59 6.42
N ARG A 77 -14.78 9.04 6.10
CA ARG A 77 -15.71 9.69 7.01
C ARG A 77 -16.94 8.80 7.12
N THR A 78 -17.33 8.40 8.33
CA THR A 78 -18.48 7.49 8.52
C THR A 78 -19.38 7.94 9.66
N LYS A 79 -20.68 7.65 9.58
CA LYS A 79 -21.59 7.74 10.74
C LYS A 79 -21.61 6.47 11.59
N LEU A 80 -20.98 5.40 11.11
CA LEU A 80 -20.88 4.15 11.85
C LEU A 80 -20.05 4.34 13.12
N SER A 81 -20.40 3.59 14.17
CA SER A 81 -19.56 3.49 15.35
C SER A 81 -18.25 2.79 15.02
N GLY A 82 -17.20 3.05 15.81
CA GLY A 82 -15.90 2.38 15.67
C GLY A 82 -16.02 0.85 15.53
N PRO A 83 -16.75 0.15 16.42
CA PRO A 83 -16.92 -1.31 16.30
C PRO A 83 -17.64 -1.78 15.03
N GLU A 84 -18.59 -1.00 14.50
CA GLU A 84 -19.31 -1.36 13.26
C GLU A 84 -18.39 -1.28 12.05
N ILE A 85 -17.64 -0.17 11.91
CA ILE A 85 -16.69 -0.02 10.80
C ILE A 85 -15.50 -0.97 10.91
N THR A 86 -15.03 -1.25 12.12
CA THR A 86 -14.01 -2.29 12.37
C THR A 86 -14.49 -3.65 11.88
N ARG A 87 -15.68 -4.08 12.29
CA ARG A 87 -16.23 -5.39 11.87
C ARG A 87 -16.41 -5.49 10.36
N TYR A 88 -16.81 -4.40 9.70
CA TYR A 88 -16.93 -4.37 8.24
C TYR A 88 -15.58 -4.69 7.58
N TYR A 89 -14.53 -3.95 7.95
CA TYR A 89 -13.22 -4.10 7.32
C TYR A 89 -12.42 -5.32 7.78
N GLU A 90 -12.69 -5.87 8.96
CA GLU A 90 -12.18 -7.19 9.38
C GLU A 90 -12.67 -8.31 8.44
N SER A 91 -13.84 -8.13 7.82
CA SER A 91 -14.46 -9.11 6.91
C SER A 91 -14.26 -8.83 5.42
N ALA A 92 -13.59 -7.73 5.05
CA ALA A 92 -13.48 -7.24 3.67
C ALA A 92 -12.81 -8.21 2.69
N ALA A 93 -11.99 -9.14 3.18
CA ALA A 93 -11.33 -10.21 2.42
C ALA A 93 -10.71 -9.73 1.09
N ILE A 94 -9.99 -8.60 1.13
CA ILE A 94 -9.38 -8.00 -0.06
C ILE A 94 -8.16 -8.84 -0.46
N GLU A 95 -8.04 -9.18 -1.73
CA GLU A 95 -6.92 -9.98 -2.21
C GLU A 95 -5.59 -9.21 -2.09
N GLY A 96 -4.61 -9.82 -1.45
CA GLY A 96 -3.26 -9.33 -1.27
C GLY A 96 -2.36 -9.50 -2.49
N VAL A 97 -1.12 -9.06 -2.41
CA VAL A 97 -0.13 -9.15 -3.51
C VAL A 97 0.14 -10.61 -3.91
N ALA A 98 0.19 -11.52 -2.93
CA ALA A 98 0.37 -12.96 -3.15
C ALA A 98 -0.95 -13.73 -3.18
N GLY A 99 -2.10 -13.07 -3.36
CA GLY A 99 -3.41 -13.72 -3.45
C GLY A 99 -4.06 -14.08 -2.11
N ARG A 100 -3.43 -13.78 -0.97
CA ARG A 100 -4.02 -14.01 0.35
C ARG A 100 -5.10 -12.98 0.67
N ALA A 101 -6.18 -13.37 1.32
CA ALA A 101 -7.18 -12.42 1.79
C ALA A 101 -6.63 -11.56 2.93
N LEU A 102 -6.85 -10.25 2.84
CA LEU A 102 -6.46 -9.24 3.82
C LEU A 102 -7.70 -8.72 4.55
N ALA A 103 -7.55 -8.55 5.86
CA ALA A 103 -8.45 -7.79 6.70
C ALA A 103 -7.91 -6.36 6.86
N GLY A 104 -8.81 -5.40 6.99
CA GLY A 104 -8.46 -4.01 7.27
C GLY A 104 -8.39 -3.74 8.77
N THR A 105 -7.35 -3.04 9.21
CA THR A 105 -7.21 -2.49 10.56
C THR A 105 -7.77 -1.07 10.58
N VAL A 106 -8.73 -0.80 11.45
CA VAL A 106 -9.36 0.52 11.55
C VAL A 106 -8.78 1.32 12.71
N HIS A 107 -8.31 2.53 12.41
CA HIS A 107 -7.88 3.53 13.38
C HIS A 107 -8.90 4.66 13.41
N VAL A 108 -9.59 4.80 14.54
CA VAL A 108 -10.58 5.85 14.75
C VAL A 108 -9.88 7.11 15.23
N GLY A 109 -10.03 8.21 14.49
CA GLY A 109 -9.48 9.50 14.89
C GLY A 109 -10.15 9.99 16.19
N VAL A 110 -9.36 10.41 17.17
CA VAL A 110 -9.83 10.92 18.48
C VAL A 110 -10.44 12.33 18.36
N SER A 111 -10.39 12.94 17.18
CA SER A 111 -10.96 14.27 16.96
C SER A 111 -12.48 14.18 16.93
N GLY A 112 -13.08 14.67 18.02
CA GLY A 112 -14.50 14.53 18.34
C GLY A 112 -15.43 14.90 17.19
N SER A 113 -16.53 14.14 17.10
CA SER A 113 -17.74 14.41 16.31
C SER A 113 -17.51 15.41 15.18
N GLY A 114 -17.14 14.91 14.01
CA GLY A 114 -17.04 15.76 12.83
C GLY A 114 -18.33 16.54 12.62
N GLN A 115 -18.22 17.69 11.95
CA GLN A 115 -19.39 18.39 11.43
C GLN A 115 -20.36 17.38 10.81
N ASP A 116 -21.62 17.45 11.24
CA ASP A 116 -22.75 16.65 10.75
C ASP A 116 -22.79 15.17 11.17
N GLY A 117 -22.07 14.80 12.24
CA GLY A 117 -22.18 13.47 12.88
C GLY A 117 -21.31 12.39 12.25
N TYR A 118 -20.41 12.75 11.35
CA TYR A 118 -19.41 11.84 10.79
C TYR A 118 -18.15 11.78 11.67
N THR A 119 -17.55 10.60 11.76
CA THR A 119 -16.25 10.36 12.40
C THR A 119 -15.21 10.07 11.32
N ALA A 120 -14.03 10.68 11.43
CA ALA A 120 -12.91 10.39 10.55
C ALA A 120 -12.19 9.12 11.01
N VAL A 121 -11.95 8.19 10.08
CA VAL A 121 -11.21 6.96 10.33
C VAL A 121 -10.16 6.72 9.26
N ILE A 122 -9.12 5.99 9.62
CA ILE A 122 -8.13 5.47 8.68
C ILE A 122 -8.25 3.96 8.68
N VAL A 123 -8.36 3.36 7.50
CA VAL A 123 -8.35 1.91 7.32
C VAL A 123 -7.03 1.51 6.67
N GLU A 124 -6.33 0.56 7.27
CA GLU A 124 -5.04 0.06 6.80
C GLU A 124 -5.15 -1.40 6.38
N PHE A 125 -4.60 -1.73 5.21
CA PHE A 125 -4.42 -3.09 4.73
C PHE A 125 -2.93 -3.37 4.67
N PHE A 126 -2.47 -4.30 5.51
CA PHE A 126 -1.08 -4.67 5.64
C PHE A 126 -0.81 -6.04 5.02
N ASP A 127 0.06 -6.07 4.03
CA ASP A 127 0.48 -7.26 3.29
C ASP A 127 1.99 -7.44 3.42
N GLY A 128 2.42 -7.91 4.61
CA GLY A 128 3.83 -8.04 4.95
C GLY A 128 4.52 -9.38 4.65
N PHE A 129 5.81 -9.43 4.94
CA PHE A 129 6.65 -10.64 4.90
C PHE A 129 6.80 -11.29 3.51
N HIS A 130 6.82 -10.48 2.45
CA HIS A 130 7.20 -10.98 1.12
C HIS A 130 8.70 -11.08 0.98
N GLU A 131 9.13 -11.95 0.05
CA GLU A 131 10.52 -12.02 -0.38
C GLU A 131 11.02 -10.63 -0.81
N PRO A 132 12.16 -10.15 -0.28
CA PRO A 132 12.65 -8.78 -0.51
C PRO A 132 13.17 -8.55 -1.94
N GLY A 133 13.52 -9.63 -2.66
CA GLY A 133 13.98 -9.55 -4.04
C GLY A 133 15.29 -8.78 -4.18
N MET A 134 15.32 -7.72 -5.00
CA MET A 134 16.46 -6.80 -5.10
C MET A 134 16.01 -5.34 -5.00
N ASP A 135 14.81 -5.11 -4.49
CA ASP A 135 14.35 -3.75 -4.22
C ASP A 135 14.96 -3.29 -2.90
N LEU A 136 15.80 -2.26 -2.97
CA LEU A 136 16.54 -1.74 -1.83
C LEU A 136 15.64 -1.20 -0.71
N ARG A 137 14.35 -0.92 -0.98
CA ARG A 137 13.38 -0.50 0.03
C ARG A 137 13.00 -1.61 1.01
N CYS A 138 13.28 -2.87 0.67
CA CYS A 138 12.91 -4.06 1.44
C CYS A 138 14.07 -4.59 2.33
N TYR A 139 15.12 -3.77 2.56
CA TYR A 139 16.35 -4.12 3.30
C TYR A 139 16.74 -3.05 4.32
#